data_AF-A0AAD8E9G9-F1
#
_entry.id   AF-A0AAD8E9G9-F1
#
_cell.length_a   1.000
_cell.length_b   1.000
_cell.length_c   1.000
_cell.angle_alpha   90.00
_cell.angle_beta   90.00
_cell.angle_gamma   90.00
#
_symmetry.space_group_name_H-M   'P 1'
#
loop_
_entity.id
_entity.type
_entity.pdbx_description
1 polymer ?
#
loop_
_entity_poly.entity_id
_entity_poly.type
_entity_poly.pdbx_seq_one_letter_code
_entity_poly.pdbx_strand_id
1 'polypeptide(L)'
;VVRFLWAKGHKPSEIHRDMRGVYGDDCMDRSNVSRWCTFFQEGRVNLSDSPRSGRPTTAAIPQNASMEWKHAGSPVKKKFKVTQSARK
;
A
#
# COMPACT_ATOMS: atom_id res chain seq x y z
N VAL A 1 -1.95 1.10 18.18
CA VAL A 1 -2.21 -0.05 19.09
C VAL A 1 -1.07 -1.05 19.11
N VAL A 2 -0.67 -1.65 17.98
CA VAL A 2 0.43 -2.64 17.90
C VAL A 2 1.71 -2.17 18.62
N ARG A 3 2.21 -0.97 18.32
CA ARG A 3 3.42 -0.41 18.96
C ARG A 3 3.33 -0.35 20.48
N PHE A 4 2.16 0.02 21.00
CA PHE A 4 1.92 0.13 22.44
C PHE A 4 1.92 -1.25 23.11
N LEU A 5 1.20 -2.22 22.55
CA LEU A 5 1.12 -3.57 23.12
C LEU A 5 2.46 -4.31 23.00
N TRP A 6 3.20 -4.11 21.91
CA TRP A 6 4.57 -4.60 21.76
C TRP A 6 5.50 -4.01 22.82
N ALA A 7 5.43 -2.70 23.08
CA ALA A 7 6.23 -2.06 24.12
C ALA A 7 5.88 -2.54 25.54
N LYS A 8 4.64 -3.04 25.75
CA LYS A 8 4.23 -3.72 26.99
C LYS A 8 4.71 -5.18 27.08
N GLY A 9 5.41 -5.69 26.06
CA GLY A 9 5.95 -7.05 26.03
C GLY A 9 4.98 -8.13 25.53
N HIS A 10 3.83 -7.76 24.94
CA HIS A 10 2.89 -8.75 24.38
C HIS A 10 3.50 -9.39 23.13
N LYS A 11 3.29 -10.70 22.96
CA LYS A 11 3.67 -11.45 21.76
C LYS A 11 2.71 -11.12 20.60
N PRO A 12 3.14 -11.25 19.33
CA PRO A 12 2.29 -10.95 18.17
C PRO A 12 0.91 -11.63 18.18
N SER A 13 0.83 -12.88 18.68
CA SER A 13 -0.43 -13.63 18.81
C SER A 13 -1.38 -13.00 19.83
N GLU A 14 -0.86 -12.52 20.96
CA GLU A 14 -1.61 -11.85 22.02
C GLU A 14 -2.10 -10.49 21.53
N ILE A 15 -1.22 -9.73 20.86
CA ILE A 15 -1.57 -8.45 20.24
C ILE A 15 -2.76 -8.61 19.29
N HIS A 16 -2.72 -9.61 18.40
CA HIS A 16 -3.83 -9.85 17.47
C HIS A 16 -5.11 -10.26 18.21
N ARG A 17 -5.03 -11.11 19.24
CA ARG A 17 -6.19 -11.49 20.04
C ARG A 17 -6.83 -10.28 20.72
N ASP A 18 -6.01 -9.44 21.34
CA ASP A 18 -6.47 -8.25 22.06
C ASP A 18 -7.08 -7.23 21.08
N MET A 19 -6.45 -7.03 19.92
CA MET A 19 -7.00 -6.18 18.87
C MET A 19 -8.31 -6.72 18.31
N ARG A 20 -8.41 -8.02 18.06
CA ARG A 20 -9.65 -8.64 17.56
C ARG A 20 -10.79 -8.54 18.57
N GLY A 21 -10.49 -8.56 19.87
CA GLY A 21 -11.49 -8.32 20.92
C GLY A 21 -12.10 -6.91 20.88
N VAL A 22 -11.35 -5.91 20.41
CA VAL A 22 -11.80 -4.51 20.34
C VAL A 22 -12.38 -4.14 18.98
N TYR A 23 -11.72 -4.56 17.89
CA TYR A 23 -12.05 -4.17 16.53
C TYR A 23 -12.86 -5.22 15.76
N GLY A 24 -13.04 -6.43 16.33
CA GLY A 24 -13.77 -7.50 15.66
C GLY A 24 -13.12 -7.89 14.33
N ASP A 25 -13.94 -8.03 13.29
CA ASP A 25 -13.50 -8.45 11.96
C ASP A 25 -12.82 -7.34 11.16
N ASP A 26 -12.93 -6.07 11.57
CA ASP A 26 -12.16 -4.95 11.01
C ASP A 26 -10.70 -4.92 11.51
N CYS A 27 -10.32 -5.86 12.38
CA CYS A 27 -8.96 -6.01 12.86
C CYS A 27 -8.00 -6.40 11.72
N MET A 28 -6.80 -5.82 11.75
CA MET A 28 -5.72 -6.26 10.86
C MET A 28 -5.34 -7.73 11.10
N ASP A 29 -4.93 -8.43 10.04
CA ASP A 29 -4.57 -9.84 10.14
C ASP A 29 -3.30 -10.10 10.99
N ARG A 30 -3.12 -11.37 11.39
CA ARG A 30 -1.96 -11.82 12.18
C ARG A 30 -0.62 -11.56 11.50
N SER A 31 -0.54 -11.65 10.17
CA SER A 31 0.70 -11.48 9.41
C SER A 31 1.18 -10.03 9.45
N ASN A 32 0.25 -9.08 9.34
CA ASN A 32 0.51 -7.66 9.45
C ASN A 32 0.90 -7.29 10.88
N VAL A 33 0.25 -7.85 11.92
CA VAL A 33 0.70 -7.66 13.31
C VAL A 33 2.14 -8.13 13.49
N SER A 34 2.48 -9.32 12.98
CA SER A 34 3.84 -9.87 13.06
C SER A 34 4.86 -8.97 12.36
N ARG A 35 4.54 -8.50 11.15
CA ARG A 35 5.39 -7.56 10.38
C ARG A 35 5.68 -6.29 11.16
N TRP A 36 4.68 -5.70 11.81
CA TRP A 36 4.88 -4.51 12.63
C TRP A 36 5.76 -4.79 13.85
N CYS A 37 5.61 -5.94 14.52
CA CYS A 37 6.50 -6.32 15.62
C CYS A 37 7.96 -6.46 15.16
N THR A 38 8.21 -7.02 13.98
CA THR A 38 9.55 -7.06 13.37
C THR A 38 10.11 -5.66 13.14
N PHE A 39 9.31 -4.75 12.56
CA PHE A 39 9.75 -3.36 12.36
C PHE A 39 10.12 -2.67 13.68
N PHE A 40 9.37 -2.88 14.75
CA PHE A 40 9.70 -2.30 16.05
C PHE A 40 10.95 -2.93 16.67
N GLN A 41 11.17 -4.23 16.47
CA GLN A 41 12.40 -4.91 16.87
C GLN A 41 13.62 -4.39 16.10
N GLU A 42 13.46 -4.03 14.83
CA GLU A 42 14.49 -3.40 13.98
C GLU A 42 14.68 -1.90 14.27
N GLY A 43 13.98 -1.34 15.27
CA GLY A 43 14.12 0.06 15.67
C GLY A 43 13.38 1.06 14.76
N ARG A 44 12.48 0.60 13.88
CA ARG A 44 11.67 1.50 13.05
C ARG A 44 10.66 2.25 13.91
N VAL A 45 10.91 3.54 14.11
CA VAL A 45 10.03 4.44 14.88
C VAL A 45 8.93 5.09 14.02
N ASN A 46 9.17 5.21 12.71
CA ASN A 46 8.24 5.85 11.79
C ASN A 46 7.03 4.95 11.50
N LEU A 47 5.84 5.48 11.82
CA LEU A 47 4.55 4.84 11.59
C LEU A 47 3.97 5.12 10.19
N SER A 48 4.55 6.05 9.43
CA SER A 48 4.08 6.36 8.09
C SER A 48 4.47 5.27 7.09
N ASP A 49 3.60 5.06 6.11
CA ASP A 49 3.94 4.30 4.90
C ASP A 49 5.17 4.94 4.23
N SER A 50 6.05 4.10 3.71
CA SER A 50 7.10 4.58 2.81
C SER A 50 6.46 5.13 1.52
N PRO A 51 7.11 6.07 0.81
CA PRO A 51 6.62 6.53 -0.48
C PRO A 51 6.33 5.35 -1.39
N ARG A 52 5.09 5.25 -1.88
CA ARG A 52 4.72 4.21 -2.84
C ARG A 52 5.41 4.55 -4.15
N SER A 53 6.20 3.62 -4.69
CA SER A 53 6.63 3.71 -6.08
C SER A 53 5.37 3.71 -6.93
N GLY A 54 4.96 4.89 -7.40
CA GLY A 54 3.85 5.02 -8.32
C GLY A 54 4.15 4.28 -9.63
N ARG A 55 3.15 4.21 -10.51
CA ARG A 55 3.40 3.71 -11.87
C ARG A 55 4.48 4.58 -12.51
N PRO A 56 5.56 4.01 -13.07
CA PRO A 56 6.50 4.78 -13.87
C PRO A 56 5.72 5.50 -14.97
N THR A 57 5.99 6.78 -15.17
CA THR A 57 5.41 7.53 -16.30
C THR A 57 6.17 7.12 -17.56
N THR A 58 5.93 5.90 -18.02
CA THR A 58 6.56 5.28 -19.20
C THR A 58 6.21 6.00 -20.52
N ALA A 59 5.35 7.02 -20.47
CA ALA A 59 4.86 7.77 -21.62
C ALA A 59 5.87 8.78 -22.20
N ALA A 60 7.01 9.05 -21.54
CA ALA A 60 7.92 10.12 -21.96
C ALA A 60 9.41 9.76 -21.90
N ILE A 61 9.79 8.48 -22.05
CA ILE A 61 11.17 8.15 -22.45
C ILE A 61 11.24 8.07 -23.98
N PRO A 62 12.23 8.72 -24.64
CA PRO A 62 12.35 8.76 -26.10
C PRO A 62 12.28 7.37 -26.75
N GLN A 63 12.82 6.34 -26.07
CA GLN A 63 12.81 4.95 -26.52
C GLN A 63 11.41 4.33 -26.67
N ASN A 64 10.41 4.82 -25.93
CA ASN A 64 9.06 4.26 -25.96
C ASN A 64 8.11 5.04 -26.86
N ALA A 65 8.47 6.30 -27.18
CA ALA A 65 7.72 7.15 -28.08
C ALA A 65 7.86 6.72 -29.55
N SER A 66 8.96 6.04 -29.91
CA SER A 66 9.24 5.60 -31.28
C SER A 66 8.55 4.29 -31.67
N MET A 67 8.06 3.49 -30.72
CA MET A 67 7.25 2.30 -30.99
C MET A 67 5.79 2.70 -31.23
N GLU A 68 5.55 3.49 -32.27
CA GLU A 68 4.23 3.72 -32.82
C GLU A 68 3.77 2.41 -33.49
N TRP A 69 2.82 1.72 -32.88
CA TRP A 69 2.24 0.49 -33.41
C TRP A 69 1.57 0.74 -34.79
N LYS A 70 2.19 0.29 -35.89
CA LYS A 70 1.71 0.54 -37.27
C LYS A 70 0.90 -0.61 -37.91
N HIS A 71 0.34 -1.52 -37.13
CA HIS A 71 -0.46 -2.64 -37.66
C HIS A 71 -1.97 -2.39 -37.57
N ALA A 72 -2.73 -2.93 -38.53
CA ALA A 72 -4.16 -2.68 -38.73
C ALA A 72 -5.09 -3.10 -37.57
N GLY A 73 -4.57 -3.77 -36.53
CA GLY A 73 -5.30 -4.13 -35.31
C GLY A 73 -4.87 -3.35 -34.07
N SER A 74 -4.08 -2.28 -34.21
CA SER A 74 -3.55 -1.55 -33.05
C SER A 74 -4.67 -0.86 -32.25
N PRO A 75 -4.66 -0.94 -30.90
CA PRO A 75 -5.61 -0.23 -30.07
C PRO A 75 -5.52 1.29 -30.31
N VAL A 76 -6.61 1.89 -30.80
CA VAL A 76 -6.70 3.34 -30.98
C VAL A 76 -6.58 4.03 -29.62
N LYS A 77 -5.76 5.08 -29.54
CA LYS A 77 -5.52 5.83 -28.29
C LYS A 77 -6.83 6.42 -27.78
N LYS A 78 -7.44 5.76 -26.79
CA LYS A 78 -8.69 6.22 -26.16
C LYS A 78 -8.35 7.21 -25.04
N LYS A 79 -8.67 8.48 -25.25
CA LYS A 79 -8.51 9.51 -24.21
C LYS A 79 -9.63 9.34 -23.18
N PHE A 80 -9.29 8.86 -21.99
CA PHE A 80 -10.20 8.86 -20.86
C PHE A 80 -10.20 10.25 -20.24
N LYS A 81 -11.34 10.93 -20.29
CA LYS A 81 -11.51 12.25 -19.65
C LYS A 81 -11.77 12.02 -18.17
N VAL A 82 -10.88 12.51 -17.31
CA VAL A 82 -11.10 12.53 -15.86
C VAL A 82 -12.16 13.60 -15.58
N THR A 83 -13.32 13.19 -15.10
CA THR A 83 -14.31 14.09 -14.53
C THR A 83 -13.91 14.37 -13.08
N GLN A 84 -13.65 15.63 -12.75
CA GLN A 84 -13.40 16.05 -11.38
C GLN A 84 -14.71 15.89 -10.58
N SER A 85 -14.78 14.90 -9.69
CA SER A 85 -15.94 14.75 -8.81
C SER A 85 -15.94 15.88 -7.78
N ALA A 86 -17.06 16.62 -7.71
CA ALA A 86 -17.28 17.67 -6.73
C ALA A 86 -17.28 17.05 -5.32
N ARG A 87 -16.36 17.51 -4.47
CA ARG A 87 -16.41 17.24 -3.02
C ARG A 87 -17.65 17.96 -2.47
N LYS A 88 -18.52 17.22 -1.77
CA LYS A 88 -19.52 17.79 -0.85
C LYS A 88 -18.88 17.95 0.52
#